data_AF-Q6YQ21-F1
#
_entry.id   AF-Q6YQ21-F1
#
_cell.length_a   1.000
_cell.length_b   1.000
_cell.length_c   1.000
_cell.angle_alpha   90.00
_cell.angle_beta   90.00
_cell.angle_gamma   90.00
#
_symmetry.space_group_name_H-M   'P 1'
#
loop_
_entity.id
_entity.type
_entity.pdbx_description
1 polymer ?
#
loop_
_entity_poly.entity_id
_entity_poly.type
_entity_poly.pdbx_seq_one_letter_code
_entity_poly.pdbx_strand_id
1 'polypeptide(L)'
;MENNIIEEPKLIKLGCYNATPHAGLVLSLPSKTFHEIDIDTIYFDDGIRIIEPQQGNIQDLLKLSNGAKNIYLLIFNTIKRAIHINLPDSLNPYKDIRDWKRANNLYNYEGEYNRASKSGNNPITITKPTYKEINISYAINLLENTFETEDKIYRITCQDTKPKRDILMDYQKDYIAWLNQCYIKYGCTYQG
;
A
#
# COMPACT_ATOMS: atom_id res chain seq x y z
N MET A 1 24.10 -32.60 7.99
CA MET A 1 22.73 -33.12 8.19
C MET A 1 21.94 -32.70 6.98
N GLU A 2 21.50 -33.64 6.16
CA GLU A 2 20.54 -33.35 5.09
C GLU A 2 19.23 -32.96 5.77
N ASN A 3 18.77 -31.73 5.50
CA ASN A 3 17.44 -31.33 5.93
C ASN A 3 16.45 -32.16 5.10
N ASN A 4 15.69 -33.04 5.75
CA ASN A 4 14.63 -33.82 5.10
C ASN A 4 13.49 -32.86 4.70
N ILE A 5 13.69 -32.12 3.61
CA ILE A 5 12.68 -31.26 3.00
C ILE A 5 11.70 -32.17 2.27
N ILE A 6 10.43 -32.12 2.69
CA ILE A 6 9.34 -32.88 2.05
C ILE A 6 8.54 -31.88 1.24
N GLU A 7 8.58 -32.00 -0.08
CA GLU A 7 7.79 -31.17 -1.01
C GLU A 7 6.42 -31.78 -1.35
N GLU A 8 6.20 -33.04 -1.00
CA GLU A 8 4.96 -33.76 -1.29
C GLU A 8 3.86 -33.47 -0.25
N PRO A 9 2.57 -33.46 -0.65
CA PRO A 9 1.45 -33.32 0.28
C PRO A 9 1.44 -34.44 1.33
N LYS A 10 1.59 -34.08 2.60
CA LYS A 10 1.50 -35.03 3.72
C LYS A 10 0.14 -34.90 4.40
N LEU A 11 -0.61 -36.01 4.47
CA LEU A 11 -1.85 -36.05 5.22
C LEU A 11 -1.54 -36.03 6.72
N ILE A 12 -1.97 -34.99 7.41
CA ILE A 12 -1.80 -34.84 8.85
C ILE A 12 -3.10 -35.28 9.53
N LYS A 13 -2.99 -36.20 10.49
CA LYS A 13 -4.13 -36.63 11.31
C LYS A 13 -4.56 -35.45 12.20
N LEU A 14 -5.75 -34.91 11.94
CA LEU A 14 -6.32 -33.82 12.73
C LEU A 14 -6.54 -34.27 14.17
N GLY A 15 -5.87 -33.59 15.10
CA GLY A 15 -5.96 -33.83 16.55
C GLY A 15 -5.18 -32.81 17.40
N CYS A 16 -4.32 -32.00 16.78
CA CYS A 16 -3.48 -31.02 17.44
C CYS A 16 -3.62 -29.68 16.69
N TYR A 17 -4.44 -28.77 17.19
CA TYR A 17 -4.61 -27.44 16.61
C TYR A 17 -3.50 -26.51 17.10
N ASN A 18 -2.88 -25.77 16.17
CA ASN A 18 -2.31 -24.44 16.45
C ASN A 18 -3.32 -23.39 15.94
N ALA A 19 -3.73 -22.50 16.83
CA ALA A 19 -4.85 -21.59 16.62
C ALA A 19 -4.52 -20.47 15.62
N THR A 20 -5.53 -20.06 14.86
CA THR A 20 -5.51 -18.83 14.05
C THR A 20 -6.03 -17.65 14.88
N PRO A 21 -5.78 -16.38 14.46
CA PRO A 21 -6.24 -15.18 15.18
C PRO A 21 -7.76 -15.11 15.43
N HIS A 22 -8.56 -15.95 14.77
CA HIS A 22 -10.02 -16.00 14.95
C HIS A 22 -10.49 -17.02 16.00
N ALA A 23 -9.60 -17.89 16.51
CA ALA A 23 -9.98 -19.07 17.30
C ALA A 23 -9.71 -18.98 18.82
N GLY A 24 -9.05 -17.93 19.32
CA GLY A 24 -9.10 -17.56 20.74
C GLY A 24 -8.45 -18.48 21.79
N LEU A 25 -7.47 -19.32 21.46
CA LEU A 25 -6.71 -20.13 22.43
C LEU A 25 -5.19 -20.19 22.10
N VAL A 26 -4.37 -19.71 23.06
CA VAL A 26 -2.93 -19.90 23.33
C VAL A 26 -1.88 -19.46 22.27
N LEU A 27 -1.39 -18.23 22.50
CA LEU A 27 0.00 -17.71 22.54
C LEU A 27 0.99 -17.87 21.36
N SER A 28 1.72 -16.77 21.11
CA SER A 28 2.70 -16.58 20.05
C SER A 28 3.84 -17.59 20.09
N LEU A 29 4.05 -18.32 18.98
CA LEU A 29 5.26 -19.08 18.73
C LEU A 29 6.49 -18.14 18.68
N PRO A 30 7.68 -18.63 19.06
CA PRO A 30 8.87 -17.79 19.06
C PRO A 30 9.30 -17.36 17.65
N SER A 31 9.77 -16.11 17.55
CA SER A 31 10.38 -15.50 16.35
C SER A 31 11.66 -16.23 15.93
N LYS A 32 12.03 -16.36 14.65
CA LYS A 32 11.27 -16.43 13.39
C LYS A 32 12.17 -17.07 12.30
N THR A 33 13.20 -17.86 12.66
CA THR A 33 14.17 -18.41 11.70
C THR A 33 14.72 -19.76 12.16
N PHE A 34 14.66 -20.77 11.28
CA PHE A 34 15.37 -22.05 11.43
C PHE A 34 16.38 -22.17 10.29
N HIS A 35 17.68 -22.21 10.59
CA HIS A 35 18.73 -22.20 9.57
C HIS A 35 18.53 -21.12 8.50
N GLU A 36 18.27 -19.88 8.94
CA GLU A 36 18.05 -18.71 8.07
C GLU A 36 16.75 -18.73 7.25
N ILE A 37 15.89 -19.72 7.46
CA ILE A 37 14.59 -19.82 6.80
C ILE A 37 13.48 -19.34 7.74
N ASP A 38 12.68 -18.38 7.27
CA ASP A 38 11.49 -17.91 7.98
C ASP A 38 10.43 -19.02 8.02
N ILE A 39 10.05 -19.44 9.22
CA ILE A 39 9.05 -20.48 9.43
C ILE A 39 7.70 -19.82 9.72
N ASP A 40 6.67 -20.19 8.96
CA ASP A 40 5.32 -19.63 9.12
C ASP A 40 4.54 -20.31 10.24
N THR A 41 4.69 -21.63 10.39
CA THR A 41 4.05 -22.37 11.48
C THR A 41 4.78 -23.68 11.81
N ILE A 42 4.46 -24.25 12.97
CA ILE A 42 5.05 -25.48 13.49
C ILE A 42 3.92 -26.45 13.80
N TYR A 43 4.10 -27.73 13.52
CA TYR A 43 3.14 -28.79 13.85
C TYR A 43 3.83 -29.91 14.64
N PHE A 44 3.15 -30.43 15.67
CA PHE A 44 3.61 -31.55 16.49
C PHE A 44 2.63 -32.70 16.30
N ASP A 45 3.10 -33.90 15.96
CA ASP A 45 2.21 -35.06 15.94
C ASP A 45 1.90 -35.57 17.35
N ASP A 46 0.64 -35.98 17.57
CA ASP A 46 0.17 -36.66 18.78
C ASP A 46 0.42 -35.95 20.13
N GLY A 47 0.47 -34.60 20.17
CA GLY A 47 0.66 -33.83 21.41
C GLY A 47 -0.21 -32.57 21.55
N ILE A 48 -0.62 -32.21 22.78
CA ILE A 48 -1.21 -30.91 23.14
C ILE A 48 -0.16 -30.10 23.91
N ARG A 49 -0.01 -28.81 23.61
CA ARG A 49 0.99 -27.94 24.28
C ARG A 49 0.42 -26.57 24.62
N ILE A 50 0.79 -26.10 25.80
CA ILE A 50 0.60 -24.72 26.25
C ILE A 50 2.02 -24.14 26.37
N ILE A 51 2.36 -23.15 25.56
CA ILE A 51 3.68 -22.49 25.58
C ILE A 51 3.47 -21.04 26.03
N GLU A 52 4.27 -20.58 26.99
CA GLU A 52 4.27 -19.16 27.36
C GLU A 52 4.90 -18.32 26.24
N PRO A 53 4.31 -17.16 25.89
CA PRO A 53 4.50 -16.50 24.60
C PRO A 53 5.87 -15.83 24.41
N GLN A 54 6.74 -15.84 25.42
CA GLN A 54 7.84 -14.88 25.50
C GLN A 54 9.23 -15.47 25.78
N GLN A 55 9.44 -16.79 25.78
CA GLN A 55 10.74 -17.33 26.24
C GLN A 55 11.38 -18.47 25.43
N GLY A 56 10.78 -18.96 24.34
CA GLY A 56 11.46 -19.98 23.51
C GLY A 56 12.33 -19.36 22.43
N ASN A 57 13.50 -19.89 22.13
CA ASN A 57 14.01 -19.90 20.75
C ASN A 57 13.66 -21.26 20.10
N ILE A 58 13.85 -21.43 18.80
CA ILE A 58 13.53 -22.70 18.13
C ILE A 58 14.31 -23.90 18.67
N GLN A 59 15.50 -23.68 19.25
CA GLN A 59 16.28 -24.74 19.90
C GLN A 59 15.62 -25.22 21.18
N ASP A 60 14.85 -24.36 21.86
CA ASP A 60 14.07 -24.74 23.03
C ASP A 60 12.84 -25.57 22.61
N LEU A 61 12.24 -25.27 21.46
CA LEU A 61 11.19 -26.12 20.88
C LEU A 61 11.68 -27.54 20.56
N LEU A 62 12.91 -27.68 20.05
CA LEU A 62 13.52 -28.98 19.75
C LEU A 62 13.80 -29.81 21.02
N LYS A 63 14.12 -29.16 22.14
CA LYS A 63 14.37 -29.83 23.43
C LYS A 63 13.09 -30.28 24.13
N LEU A 64 11.94 -29.69 23.80
CA LEU A 64 10.67 -29.95 24.45
C LEU A 64 9.95 -31.18 23.89
N SER A 65 10.61 -32.20 23.34
CA SER A 65 9.93 -33.25 22.56
C SER A 65 8.74 -33.94 23.26
N ASN A 66 8.65 -33.99 24.60
CA ASN A 66 7.45 -34.27 25.43
C ASN A 66 6.38 -35.19 24.79
N GLY A 67 6.79 -36.31 24.18
CA GLY A 67 5.88 -37.30 23.58
C GLY A 67 5.49 -37.07 22.11
N ALA A 68 5.83 -35.94 21.49
CA ALA A 68 5.71 -35.77 20.04
C ALA A 68 6.75 -36.64 19.33
N LYS A 69 6.30 -37.43 18.38
CA LYS A 69 7.17 -38.33 17.61
C LYS A 69 7.94 -37.56 16.53
N ASN A 70 7.33 -36.51 15.97
CA ASN A 70 7.86 -35.64 14.94
C ASN A 70 7.44 -34.18 15.15
N ILE A 71 8.33 -33.27 14.81
CA ILE A 71 8.08 -31.82 14.71
C ILE A 71 8.19 -31.44 13.23
N TYR A 72 7.17 -30.78 12.72
CA TYR A 72 7.11 -30.30 11.34
C TYR A 72 7.20 -28.79 11.34
N LEU A 73 8.12 -28.24 10.55
CA LEU A 73 8.23 -26.81 10.29
C LEU A 73 7.59 -26.56 8.92
N LEU A 74 6.62 -25.66 8.85
CA LEU A 74 5.90 -25.34 7.63
C LEU A 74 6.28 -23.94 7.15
N ILE A 75 6.49 -23.87 5.84
CA ILE A 75 6.69 -22.63 5.10
C ILE A 75 5.58 -22.60 4.05
N PHE A 76 4.78 -21.55 4.06
CA PHE A 76 3.76 -21.32 3.05
C PHE A 76 4.39 -20.55 1.90
N ASN A 77 4.80 -21.25 0.85
CA ASN A 77 5.15 -20.59 -0.42
C ASN A 77 3.86 -20.20 -1.17
N THR A 78 3.08 -19.29 -0.58
CA THR A 78 1.91 -18.72 -1.24
C THR A 78 2.44 -17.69 -2.23
N ILE A 79 2.57 -18.08 -3.50
CA ILE A 79 3.00 -17.16 -4.56
C ILE A 79 1.96 -16.04 -4.64
N LYS A 80 2.28 -14.87 -4.07
CA LYS A 80 1.36 -13.74 -4.08
C LYS A 80 1.28 -13.14 -5.47
N ARG A 81 0.07 -12.98 -5.99
CA ARG A 81 -0.15 -12.36 -7.30
C ARG A 81 -0.12 -10.84 -7.16
N ALA A 82 0.71 -10.17 -7.95
CA ALA A 82 0.73 -8.72 -8.00
C ALA A 82 -0.46 -8.18 -8.82
N ILE A 83 -1.26 -7.30 -8.22
CA ILE A 83 -2.39 -6.63 -8.85
C ILE A 83 -2.11 -5.14 -8.91
N HIS A 84 -2.24 -4.56 -10.10
CA HIS A 84 -2.08 -3.14 -10.35
C HIS A 84 -3.41 -2.52 -10.72
N ILE A 85 -3.79 -1.46 -10.01
CA ILE A 85 -5.05 -0.74 -10.24
C ILE A 85 -4.70 0.74 -10.44
N ASN A 86 -5.12 1.30 -11.57
CA ASN A 86 -4.96 2.71 -11.87
C ASN A 86 -6.34 3.36 -11.77
N LEU A 87 -6.54 4.16 -10.72
CA LEU A 87 -7.77 4.92 -10.55
C LEU A 87 -7.77 6.14 -11.47
N PRO A 88 -8.96 6.66 -11.81
CA PRO A 88 -9.08 7.94 -12.52
C PRO A 88 -8.40 9.08 -11.76
N ASP A 89 -8.01 10.11 -12.49
CA ASP A 89 -7.46 11.33 -11.90
C ASP A 89 -8.47 11.97 -10.93
N SER A 90 -7.97 12.45 -9.80
CA SER A 90 -8.80 13.00 -8.73
C SER A 90 -8.14 14.19 -8.04
N LEU A 91 -8.94 15.15 -7.59
CA LEU A 91 -8.46 16.22 -6.71
C LEU A 91 -8.05 15.70 -5.33
N ASN A 92 -8.58 14.56 -4.92
CA ASN A 92 -8.23 13.93 -3.64
C ASN A 92 -7.88 12.45 -3.84
N PRO A 93 -6.67 12.15 -4.36
CA PRO A 93 -6.22 10.79 -4.61
C PRO A 93 -6.29 9.86 -3.38
N TYR A 94 -6.03 10.40 -2.19
CA TYR A 94 -6.10 9.62 -0.95
C TYR A 94 -7.51 9.15 -0.65
N LYS A 95 -8.50 10.06 -0.76
CA LYS A 95 -9.90 9.73 -0.53
C LYS A 95 -10.38 8.68 -1.54
N ASP A 96 -10.02 8.82 -2.81
CA ASP A 96 -10.51 7.91 -3.85
C ASP A 96 -9.89 6.50 -3.73
N ILE A 97 -8.61 6.40 -3.36
CA ILE A 97 -8.00 5.10 -3.01
C ILE A 97 -8.72 4.47 -1.80
N ARG A 98 -8.99 5.27 -0.76
CA ARG A 98 -9.69 4.78 0.44
C ARG A 98 -11.10 4.30 0.14
N ASP A 99 -11.85 5.05 -0.66
CA ASP A 99 -13.23 4.72 -1.02
C ASP A 99 -13.27 3.50 -1.96
N TRP A 100 -12.31 3.37 -2.88
CA TRP A 100 -12.14 2.16 -3.68
C TRP A 100 -11.88 0.92 -2.79
N LYS A 101 -10.99 1.02 -1.79
CA LYS A 101 -10.71 -0.10 -0.85
C LYS A 101 -11.97 -0.52 -0.09
N ARG A 102 -12.79 0.45 0.35
CA ARG A 102 -14.07 0.18 1.01
C ARG A 102 -15.06 -0.53 0.08
N ALA A 103 -15.21 -0.05 -1.15
CA ALA A 103 -16.11 -0.65 -2.13
C ALA A 103 -15.72 -2.10 -2.49
N ASN A 104 -14.44 -2.46 -2.33
CA ASN A 104 -13.91 -3.79 -2.61
C ASN A 104 -13.71 -4.65 -1.35
N ASN A 105 -14.21 -4.24 -0.17
CA ASN A 105 -14.02 -4.94 1.11
C ASN A 105 -12.54 -5.13 1.53
N LEU A 106 -11.64 -4.26 1.06
CA LEU A 106 -10.20 -4.28 1.35
C LEU A 106 -9.77 -3.18 2.35
N TYR A 107 -10.71 -2.62 3.11
CA TYR A 107 -10.47 -1.47 3.99
C TYR A 107 -9.67 -1.79 5.26
N ASN A 108 -9.63 -3.06 5.67
CA ASN A 108 -8.88 -3.52 6.86
C ASN A 108 -7.39 -3.76 6.59
N TYR A 109 -6.98 -3.85 5.34
CA TYR A 109 -5.58 -4.06 4.99
C TYR A 109 -4.84 -2.73 5.03
N GLU A 110 -4.01 -2.55 6.04
CA GLU A 110 -3.10 -1.41 6.12
C GLU A 110 -2.02 -1.52 5.03
N GLY A 111 -1.50 -0.37 4.59
CA GLY A 111 -0.53 -0.33 3.52
C GLY A 111 0.23 0.98 3.48
N GLU A 112 1.38 0.95 2.85
CA GLU A 112 2.23 2.11 2.71
C GLU A 112 1.68 3.05 1.64
N TYR A 113 1.70 4.35 1.94
CA TYR A 113 1.37 5.39 0.98
C TYR A 113 2.63 6.09 0.52
N ASN A 114 2.93 5.97 -0.77
CA ASN A 114 4.04 6.66 -1.40
C ASN A 114 3.49 7.82 -2.23
N ARG A 115 4.02 9.02 -1.99
CA ARG A 115 3.66 10.22 -2.75
C ARG A 115 4.85 10.65 -3.60
N ALA A 116 4.66 10.69 -4.91
CA ALA A 116 5.57 11.33 -5.83
C ALA A 116 4.98 12.67 -6.29
N SER A 117 5.73 13.76 -6.13
CA SER A 117 5.32 15.08 -6.59
C SER A 117 6.20 15.55 -7.73
N LYS A 118 5.60 16.14 -8.76
CA LYS A 118 6.29 16.80 -9.87
C LYS A 118 5.76 18.23 -10.01
N SER A 119 6.61 19.17 -10.39
CA SER A 119 6.16 20.51 -10.76
C SER A 119 5.53 20.49 -12.16
N GLY A 120 4.32 21.00 -12.26
CA GLY A 120 3.75 21.49 -13.51
C GLY A 120 4.02 22.99 -13.62
N ASN A 121 4.30 23.45 -14.84
CA ASN A 121 4.28 24.87 -15.18
C ASN A 121 3.31 25.05 -16.34
N ASN A 122 2.36 25.98 -16.23
CA ASN A 122 1.53 26.39 -17.35
C ASN A 122 1.50 27.93 -17.40
N PRO A 123 2.32 28.56 -18.25
CA PRO A 123 2.36 30.01 -18.34
C PRO A 123 1.06 30.56 -18.94
N ILE A 124 0.54 31.62 -18.34
CA ILE A 124 -0.53 32.43 -18.93
C ILE A 124 0.12 33.50 -19.80
N THR A 125 -0.16 33.46 -21.10
CA THR A 125 0.27 34.50 -22.04
C THR A 125 -0.85 35.51 -22.28
N ILE A 126 -0.60 36.78 -21.94
CA ILE A 126 -1.43 37.93 -22.30
C ILE A 126 -0.78 38.58 -23.52
N THR A 127 -1.53 38.75 -24.61
CA THR A 127 -1.01 39.36 -25.85
C THR A 127 -1.49 40.79 -26.09
N LYS A 128 -2.51 41.26 -25.35
CA LYS A 128 -3.07 42.61 -25.49
C LYS A 128 -3.45 43.23 -24.14
N PRO A 129 -3.26 44.55 -23.95
CA PRO A 129 -2.66 45.50 -24.89
C PRO A 129 -1.12 45.45 -24.94
N THR A 130 -0.47 44.72 -24.03
CA THR A 130 0.99 44.50 -24.04
C THR A 130 1.28 43.04 -23.71
N TYR A 131 2.35 42.49 -24.29
CA TYR A 131 2.77 41.12 -24.00
C TYR A 131 3.14 40.98 -22.51
N LYS A 132 2.53 40.04 -21.82
CA LYS A 132 2.90 39.65 -20.46
C LYS A 132 2.72 38.15 -20.29
N GLU A 133 3.76 37.49 -19.78
CA GLU A 133 3.70 36.09 -19.43
C GLU A 133 3.73 35.95 -17.91
N ILE A 134 2.79 35.17 -17.37
CA ILE A 134 2.69 34.89 -15.95
C ILE A 134 2.90 33.39 -15.77
N ASN A 135 4.04 33.02 -15.19
CA ASN A 135 4.33 31.64 -14.85
C ASN A 135 3.49 31.22 -13.63
N ILE A 136 2.70 30.15 -13.79
CA ILE A 136 1.98 29.53 -12.69
C ILE A 136 2.53 28.12 -12.50
N SER A 137 3.30 27.96 -11.42
CA SER A 137 3.78 26.66 -10.98
C SER A 137 2.75 26.01 -10.06
N TYR A 138 2.56 24.71 -10.23
CA TYR A 138 1.70 23.89 -9.36
C TYR A 138 2.32 22.52 -9.16
N ALA A 139 2.07 21.92 -8.00
CA ALA A 139 2.50 20.55 -7.74
C ALA A 139 1.44 19.58 -8.29
N ILE A 140 1.88 18.59 -9.07
CA ILE A 140 1.11 17.42 -9.48
C ILE A 140 1.56 16.26 -8.59
N ASN A 141 0.63 15.55 -7.99
CA ASN A 141 0.91 14.40 -7.14
C ASN A 141 0.41 13.12 -7.81
N LEU A 142 1.26 12.11 -7.77
CA LEU A 142 0.92 10.70 -7.93
C LEU A 142 0.96 10.08 -6.52
N LEU A 143 -0.16 9.52 -6.10
CA LEU A 143 -0.28 8.76 -4.86
C LEU A 143 -0.37 7.29 -5.20
N GLU A 144 0.43 6.49 -4.50
CA GLU A 144 0.44 5.05 -4.58
C GLU A 144 0.15 4.46 -3.20
N ASN A 145 -0.74 3.47 -3.13
CA ASN A 145 -0.92 2.64 -1.95
C ASN A 145 -0.57 1.20 -2.28
N THR A 146 0.38 0.65 -1.52
CA THR A 146 0.80 -0.75 -1.63
C THR A 146 0.43 -1.49 -0.36
N PHE A 147 -0.30 -2.61 -0.49
CA PHE A 147 -0.71 -3.45 0.63
C PHE A 147 -0.84 -4.91 0.22
N GLU A 148 -0.81 -5.79 1.21
CA GLU A 148 -0.85 -7.23 0.99
C GLU A 148 -2.09 -7.87 1.62
N THR A 149 -2.54 -8.95 0.99
CA THR A 149 -3.55 -9.89 1.48
C THR A 149 -2.93 -11.28 1.59
N GLU A 150 -3.72 -12.31 1.89
CA GLU A 150 -3.21 -13.69 1.97
C GLU A 150 -2.57 -14.14 0.65
N ASP A 151 -3.18 -13.82 -0.49
CA ASP A 151 -2.80 -14.35 -1.81
C ASP A 151 -2.35 -13.28 -2.81
N LYS A 152 -2.47 -11.98 -2.50
CA LYS A 152 -2.19 -10.89 -3.44
C LYS A 152 -1.40 -9.74 -2.81
N ILE A 153 -0.62 -9.08 -3.66
CA ILE A 153 -0.01 -7.77 -3.40
C ILE A 153 -0.75 -6.76 -4.29
N TYR A 154 -1.40 -5.78 -3.69
CA TYR A 154 -2.10 -4.71 -4.39
C TYR A 154 -1.21 -3.48 -4.49
N ARG A 155 -1.17 -2.87 -5.67
CA ARG A 155 -0.60 -1.55 -5.94
C ARG A 155 -1.66 -0.68 -6.60
N ILE A 156 -2.20 0.26 -5.84
CA ILE A 156 -3.24 1.19 -6.32
C ILE A 156 -2.61 2.55 -6.55
N THR A 157 -2.78 3.11 -7.73
CA THR A 157 -2.29 4.44 -8.07
C THR A 157 -3.44 5.40 -8.39
N CYS A 158 -3.29 6.65 -7.99
CA CYS A 158 -4.19 7.75 -8.35
C CYS A 158 -3.41 9.06 -8.40
N GLN A 159 -3.69 9.91 -9.38
CA GLN A 159 -2.98 11.18 -9.58
C GLN A 159 -3.94 12.36 -9.68
N ASP A 160 -3.43 13.57 -9.50
CA ASP A 160 -4.24 14.80 -9.52
C ASP A 160 -3.94 15.72 -10.73
N THR A 161 -3.29 15.17 -11.76
CA THR A 161 -2.78 15.92 -12.93
C THR A 161 -3.89 16.65 -13.69
N LYS A 162 -4.86 15.91 -14.23
CA LYS A 162 -5.92 16.44 -15.08
C LYS A 162 -6.80 17.46 -14.36
N PRO A 163 -7.38 17.18 -13.18
CA PRO A 163 -8.27 18.14 -12.54
C PRO A 163 -7.54 19.42 -12.11
N LYS A 164 -6.25 19.36 -11.75
CA LYS A 164 -5.46 20.58 -11.51
C LYS A 164 -5.21 21.39 -12.77
N ARG A 165 -4.97 20.73 -13.91
CA ARG A 165 -4.88 21.41 -15.21
C ARG A 165 -6.19 22.08 -15.58
N ASP A 166 -7.31 21.39 -15.38
CA ASP A 166 -8.64 21.93 -15.69
C ASP A 166 -8.93 23.18 -14.85
N ILE A 167 -8.68 23.13 -13.53
CA ILE A 167 -8.77 24.31 -12.65
C ILE A 167 -7.89 25.46 -13.13
N LEU A 168 -6.68 25.16 -13.60
CA LEU A 168 -5.75 26.18 -14.07
C LEU A 168 -6.22 26.82 -15.38
N MET A 169 -6.83 26.03 -16.28
CA MET A 169 -7.42 26.55 -17.52
C MET A 169 -8.64 27.44 -17.23
N ASP A 170 -9.48 27.04 -16.27
CA ASP A 170 -10.61 27.86 -15.81
C ASP A 170 -10.12 29.17 -15.18
N TYR A 171 -9.12 29.10 -14.29
CA TYR A 171 -8.48 30.28 -13.71
C TYR A 171 -7.90 31.22 -14.79
N GLN A 172 -7.22 30.67 -15.80
CA GLN A 172 -6.68 31.45 -16.90
C GLN A 172 -7.77 32.20 -17.66
N LYS A 173 -8.88 31.51 -17.96
CA LYS A 173 -10.03 32.09 -18.66
C LYS A 173 -10.64 33.24 -17.86
N ASP A 174 -10.88 33.03 -16.57
CA ASP A 174 -11.47 34.03 -15.68
C ASP A 174 -10.54 35.22 -15.48
N TYR A 175 -9.24 34.97 -15.33
CA TYR A 175 -8.23 36.02 -15.21
C TYR A 175 -8.16 36.91 -16.45
N ILE A 176 -8.20 36.34 -17.66
CA ILE A 176 -8.24 37.10 -18.92
C ILE A 176 -9.54 37.90 -19.03
N ALA A 177 -10.67 37.30 -18.65
CA ALA A 177 -11.97 37.98 -18.67
C ALA A 177 -11.99 39.19 -17.72
N TRP A 178 -11.48 39.03 -16.50
CA TRP A 178 -11.32 40.11 -15.53
C TRP A 178 -10.39 41.22 -16.07
N LEU A 179 -9.23 40.85 -16.62
CA LEU A 179 -8.27 41.82 -17.18
C LEU A 179 -8.91 42.67 -18.30
N ASN A 180 -9.76 42.08 -19.13
CA ASN A 180 -10.45 42.79 -20.21
C ASN A 180 -11.51 43.80 -19.72
N GLN A 181 -12.01 43.65 -18.50
CA GLN A 181 -12.96 44.59 -17.88
C GLN A 181 -12.27 45.80 -17.24
N CYS A 182 -10.95 45.73 -17.01
CA CYS A 182 -10.21 46.81 -16.38
C CYS A 182 -10.14 48.06 -17.29
N TYR A 183 -10.56 49.21 -16.75
CA TYR A 183 -10.52 50.51 -17.44
C TYR A 183 -9.08 50.98 -17.69
N ILE A 184 -8.21 50.76 -16.71
CA ILE A 184 -6.76 50.95 -16.80
C ILE A 184 -6.13 49.61 -17.19
N LYS A 185 -5.45 49.61 -18.32
CA LYS A 185 -4.78 48.47 -18.90
C LYS A 185 -3.29 48.67 -18.76
N TYR A 186 -2.63 47.61 -18.32
CA TYR A 186 -1.19 47.58 -18.15
C TYR A 186 -0.48 47.93 -19.46
N GLY A 187 0.49 48.86 -19.43
CA GLY A 187 1.26 49.28 -20.60
C GLY A 187 0.58 50.29 -21.53
N CYS A 188 -0.60 50.82 -21.16
CA CYS A 188 -1.25 51.90 -21.88
C CYS A 188 -1.02 53.25 -21.17
N THR A 189 -0.72 54.29 -21.96
CA THR A 189 -0.69 55.67 -21.50
C THR A 189 -2.09 56.27 -21.66
N TYR A 190 -2.61 56.87 -20.59
CA TYR A 190 -3.92 57.53 -20.60
C TYR A 190 -3.69 59.05 -20.58
N GLN A 191 -4.18 59.75 -21.60
CA GLN A 191 -4.24 61.21 -21.57
C GLN A 191 -5.56 61.62 -20.92
N GLY A 192 -5.48 62.45 -19.89
CA GLY A 192 -6.62 63.02 -19.17
C GLY A 192 -7.21 64.24 -19.84
#